data_AF-A0A1I3Q109-F1
#
_entry.id   AF-A0A1I3Q109-F1
#
_cell.length_a   1.000
_cell.length_b   1.000
_cell.length_c   1.000
_cell.angle_alpha   90.00
_cell.angle_beta   90.00
_cell.angle_gamma   90.00
#
_symmetry.space_group_name_H-M   'P 1'
#
loop_
_entity.id
_entity.type
_entity.pdbx_description
1 polymer ?
#
loop_
_entity_poly.entity_id
_entity_poly.type
_entity_poly.pdbx_seq_one_letter_code
_entity_poly.pdbx_strand_id
1 'polypeptide(L)' 'MYFFRKKDPNRPDNFNLRVMHIINATAIIIFLLAILYKIVERFF' A
#
# COMPACT_ATOMS: atom_id res chain seq x y z
N MET A 1 -14.10 0.49 23.75
CA MET A 1 -13.60 -0.64 22.95
C MET A 1 -14.53 -0.86 21.76
N TYR A 2 -14.12 -0.43 20.55
CA TYR A 2 -14.92 -0.50 19.32
C TYR A 2 -14.27 -1.39 18.24
N PHE A 3 -13.39 -2.31 18.67
CA PHE A 3 -12.54 -3.10 17.78
C PHE A 3 -13.11 -4.48 17.43
N PHE A 4 -14.21 -4.92 18.06
CA PHE A 4 -14.85 -6.23 17.83
C PHE A 4 -16.23 -6.14 17.18
N ARG A 5 -16.50 -5.09 16.39
CA ARG A 5 -17.76 -4.99 15.64
C ARG A 5 -17.61 -5.77 14.32
N LYS A 6 -18.50 -6.74 14.07
CA LYS A 6 -18.59 -7.46 12.78
C LYS A 6 -18.58 -6.44 11.63
N LYS A 7 -17.90 -6.78 10.53
CA LYS A 7 -17.90 -5.95 9.31
C LYS A 7 -19.36 -5.71 8.92
N ASP A 8 -19.78 -4.46 9.00
CA ASP A 8 -21.14 -4.06 8.65
C ASP A 8 -21.32 -4.27 7.14
N PRO A 9 -22.23 -5.17 6.71
CA PRO A 9 -22.41 -5.52 5.31
C PRO A 9 -22.99 -4.37 4.48
N ASN A 10 -23.58 -3.34 5.13
CA ASN A 10 -24.14 -2.18 4.46
C ASN A 10 -23.13 -1.03 4.27
N ARG A 11 -21.88 -1.20 4.69
CA ARG A 11 -20.86 -0.16 4.48
C ARG A 11 -20.52 -0.06 3.00
N PRO A 12 -20.56 1.15 2.42
CA PRO A 12 -20.18 1.33 1.03
C PRO A 12 -18.71 0.95 0.87
N ASP A 13 -18.42 0.08 -0.09
CA ASP A 13 -17.05 -0.14 -0.54
C ASP A 13 -16.55 1.17 -1.15
N ASN A 14 -15.68 1.86 -0.42
CA ASN A 14 -15.16 3.15 -0.85
C ASN A 14 -14.03 2.92 -1.86
N PHE A 15 -14.37 2.99 -3.14
CA PHE A 15 -13.42 2.90 -4.25
C PHE A 15 -12.20 3.83 -4.06
N ASN A 16 -12.42 5.06 -3.56
CA ASN A 16 -11.34 6.02 -3.33
C ASN A 16 -10.33 5.53 -2.28
N LEU A 17 -10.81 4.89 -1.20
CA LEU A 17 -9.92 4.31 -0.18
C LEU A 17 -9.12 3.14 -0.76
N ARG A 18 -9.75 2.29 -1.58
CA ARG A 18 -9.06 1.18 -2.25
C ARG A 18 -7.96 1.69 -3.18
N VAL A 19 -8.26 2.71 -3.97
CA VAL A 19 -7.29 3.34 -4.89
C VAL A 19 -6.15 4.00 -4.10
N MET A 20 -6.45 4.70 -3.00
CA MET A 20 -5.42 5.30 -2.14
C MET A 20 -4.40 4.27 -1.63
N HIS A 21 -4.88 3.10 -1.17
CA HIS A 21 -4.01 2.03 -0.73
C HIS A 21 -3.16 1.44 -1.87
N ILE A 22 -3.73 1.30 -3.08
CA ILE A 22 -2.99 0.81 -4.26
C ILE A 22 -1.88 1.78 -4.65
N ILE A 23 -2.19 3.08 -4.69
CA ILE A 23 -1.21 4.13 -5.01
C ILE A 23 -0.06 4.10 -4.00
N ASN A 24 -0.38 4.03 -2.70
CA ASN A 24 0.64 4.00 -1.66
C ASN A 24 1.51 2.74 -1.71
N ALA A 25 0.91 1.56 -1.90
CA ALA A 25 1.65 0.31 -2.06
C ALA A 25 2.58 0.36 -3.28
N THR A 26 2.09 0.87 -4.41
CA THR A 26 2.88 1.04 -5.64
C THR A 26 4.07 1.98 -5.42
N ALA A 27 3.86 3.10 -4.73
CA ALA A 27 4.92 4.06 -4.43
C ALA A 27 6.06 3.43 -3.60
N ILE A 28 5.71 2.66 -2.57
CA ILE A 28 6.70 1.95 -1.73
C ILE A 28 7.48 0.93 -2.57
N ILE A 29 6.80 0.16 -3.43
CA ILE A 29 7.45 -0.85 -4.27
C ILE A 29 8.47 -0.19 -5.20
N ILE A 30 8.08 0.87 -5.91
CA ILE A 30 8.99 1.59 -6.83
C ILE A 30 10.18 2.18 -6.06
N PHE A 31 9.94 2.76 -4.90
CA PHE A 31 10.99 3.32 -4.05
C PHE A 31 12.01 2.26 -3.62
N LEU A 32 11.54 1.10 -3.17
CA LEU A 32 12.41 -0.01 -2.78
C LEU A 32 13.20 -0.56 -3.97
N LEU A 33 12.57 -0.72 -5.13
CA LEU A 33 13.25 -1.14 -6.36
C LEU A 33 14.35 -0.16 -6.77
N ALA A 34 14.10 1.15 -6.65
CA ALA A 34 15.10 2.18 -6.94
C ALA A 34 16.29 2.12 -5.97
N ILE A 35 16.04 1.91 -4.66
CA ILE A 35 17.10 1.69 -3.67
C ILE A 35 17.92 0.44 -4.02
N LEU A 36 17.25 -0.68 -4.29
CA LEU A 36 17.92 -1.93 -4.65
C LEU A 36 18.77 -1.77 -5.90
N TYR A 37 18.24 -1.12 -6.94
CA TYR A 37 18.98 -0.80 -8.16
C TYR A 37 20.24 0.01 -7.85
N LYS A 38 20.13 1.06 -7.02
CA LYS A 38 21.27 1.91 -6.63
C LYS A 38 22.31 1.19 -5.77
N ILE A 39 21.89 0.25 -4.94
CA ILE A 39 22.81 -0.60 -4.18
C ILE A 39 23.54 -1.53 -5.15
N VAL A 40 22.82 -2.23 -6.03
CA VAL A 40 23.43 -3.14 -7.01
C VAL A 40 24.43 -2.39 -7.90
N GLU A 41 24.03 -1.27 -8.49
CA GLU A 41 24.90 -0.40 -9.32
C GLU A 41 26.16 0.09 -8.58
N ARG A 42 26.10 0.22 -7.26
CA ARG A 42 27.25 0.69 -6.47
C ARG A 42 28.22 -0.44 -6.12
N PHE A 43 27.74 -1.66 -5.92
CA PHE A 43 28.54 -2.78 -5.42
C PHE A 43 28.92 -3.81 -6.49
N PHE A 44 28.27 -3.80 -7.65
CA PHE A 44 28.56 -4.63 -8.83
C PHE A 44 28.84 -3.73 -10.03
#